data_AF-A0A1I6VQ24-F1
#
_entry.id   AF-A0A1I6VQ24-F1
#
_cell.length_a   1.000
_cell.length_b   1.000
_cell.length_c   1.000
_cell.angle_alpha   90.00
_cell.angle_beta   90.00
_cell.angle_gamma   90.00
#
_symmetry.space_group_name_H-M   'P 1'
#
loop_
_entity.id
_entity.type
_entity.pdbx_description
1 polymer ?
#
loop_
_entity_poly.entity_id
_entity_poly.type
_entity_poly.pdbx_seq_one_letter_code
_entity_poly.pdbx_strand_id
1 'polypeptide(L)'
;MRKTNIRRDSYLKFLNTWQNRDVIKVLSGVRRSGKSTLLAMFQQDLKAQGVQAENIIAINFEFMEFEELTDYRKLHDYVLSKVDKSKKNYVF
;
A
#
# COMPACT_ATOMS: atom_id res chain seq x y z
N MET A 1 -9.39 23.95 3.76
CA MET A 1 -10.35 23.10 3.03
C MET A 1 -10.49 21.76 3.76
N ARG A 2 -11.67 21.41 4.30
CA ARG A 2 -11.91 20.05 4.80
C ARG A 2 -11.95 19.10 3.61
N LYS A 3 -10.96 18.22 3.46
CA LYS A 3 -10.99 17.13 2.47
C LYS A 3 -12.05 16.14 2.94
N THR A 4 -13.29 16.27 2.47
CA THR A 4 -14.33 15.26 2.70
C THR A 4 -13.96 14.04 1.85
N ASN A 5 -13.24 13.09 2.45
CA ASN A 5 -12.83 11.88 1.77
C ASN A 5 -13.99 10.88 1.83
N ILE A 6 -14.64 10.62 0.69
CA ILE A 6 -15.78 9.69 0.62
C ILE A 6 -15.22 8.26 0.69
N ARG A 7 -15.59 7.53 1.74
CA ARG A 7 -15.17 6.14 1.94
C ARG A 7 -15.71 5.25 0.81
N ARG A 8 -14.86 4.37 0.28
CA ARG A 8 -15.15 3.52 -0.89
C ARG A 8 -15.41 2.09 -0.44
N ASP A 9 -16.50 1.88 0.30
CA ASP A 9 -16.73 0.65 1.07
C ASP A 9 -16.70 -0.64 0.23
N SER A 10 -17.25 -0.63 -0.99
CA SER A 10 -17.20 -1.82 -1.87
C SER A 10 -15.77 -2.21 -2.25
N TYR A 11 -14.94 -1.23 -2.62
CA TYR A 11 -13.55 -1.45 -2.99
C TYR A 11 -12.68 -1.81 -1.78
N LEU A 12 -12.91 -1.16 -0.63
CA LEU A 12 -12.22 -1.50 0.62
C LEU A 12 -12.61 -2.90 1.10
N LYS A 13 -13.88 -3.29 0.99
CA LYS A 13 -14.34 -4.65 1.31
C LYS A 13 -13.64 -5.70 0.45
N PHE A 14 -13.46 -5.42 -0.84
CA PHE A 14 -12.67 -6.29 -1.71
C PHE A 14 -11.22 -6.42 -1.17
N LEU A 15 -10.52 -5.31 -0.96
CA LEU A 15 -9.14 -5.35 -0.45
C LEU A 15 -9.01 -6.07 0.89
N ASN A 16 -9.91 -5.79 1.84
CA ASN A 16 -9.95 -6.43 3.16
C ASN A 16 -10.19 -7.95 3.06
N THR A 17 -11.04 -8.41 2.13
CA THR A 17 -11.31 -9.85 1.92
C THR A 17 -10.06 -10.62 1.49
N TRP A 18 -9.13 -9.95 0.80
CA TRP A 18 -7.89 -10.55 0.26
C TRP A 18 -6.63 -10.19 1.07
N GLN A 19 -6.77 -9.41 2.16
CA GLN A 19 -5.68 -8.79 2.92
C GLN A 19 -4.59 -9.76 3.38
N ASN A 20 -4.96 -10.96 3.84
CA ASN A 20 -4.02 -11.94 4.39
C ASN A 20 -3.70 -13.11 3.45
N ARG A 21 -4.16 -13.03 2.19
CA ARG A 21 -3.87 -14.06 1.18
C ARG A 21 -2.63 -13.69 0.39
N ASP A 22 -1.85 -14.70 0.05
CA ASP A 22 -0.62 -14.57 -0.75
C ASP A 22 -0.96 -14.41 -2.23
N VAL A 23 -1.60 -13.27 -2.52
CA VAL A 23 -1.99 -12.83 -3.86
C VAL A 23 -1.54 -11.39 -4.05
N ILE A 24 -1.12 -11.04 -5.27
CA ILE A 24 -0.84 -9.67 -5.67
C ILE A 24 -2.15 -8.99 -6.05
N LYS A 25 -2.40 -7.79 -5.50
CA LYS A 25 -3.61 -7.01 -5.78
C LYS A 25 -3.23 -5.89 -6.74
N VAL A 26 -3.72 -5.97 -7.97
CA VAL A 26 -3.47 -4.94 -8.99
C VAL A 26 -4.71 -4.06 -9.11
N LEU A 27 -4.54 -2.75 -8.88
CA LEU A 27 -5.60 -1.76 -9.03
C LEU A 27 -5.39 -0.95 -10.32
N SER A 28 -6.17 -1.27 -11.35
CA SER A 28 -6.11 -0.58 -12.64
C SER A 28 -7.12 0.57 -12.76
N GLY A 29 -6.86 1.52 -13.65
CA GLY A 29 -7.81 2.57 -14.01
C GLY A 29 -7.15 3.86 -14.47
N VAL A 30 -7.94 4.76 -15.06
CA VAL A 30 -7.45 6.03 -15.63
C VAL A 30 -6.74 6.93 -14.60
N ARG A 31 -5.88 7.83 -15.09
CA ARG A 31 -5.24 8.85 -14.24
C ARG A 31 -6.31 9.66 -13.49
N ARG A 32 -6.06 10.00 -12.22
CA ARG A 32 -7.00 10.72 -11.32
C ARG A 32 -8.29 9.96 -10.93
N SER A 33 -8.38 8.65 -11.16
CA SER A 33 -9.51 7.83 -10.69
C SER A 33 -9.55 7.57 -9.16
N GLY A 34 -8.57 8.06 -8.39
CA GLY A 34 -8.55 7.91 -6.93
C GLY A 34 -7.86 6.65 -6.38
N LYS A 35 -7.09 5.94 -7.21
CA LYS A 35 -6.35 4.71 -6.82
C LYS A 35 -5.44 4.92 -5.59
N SER A 36 -4.57 5.92 -5.63
CA SER A 36 -3.66 6.22 -4.51
C SER A 36 -4.44 6.59 -3.24
N THR A 37 -5.60 7.23 -3.39
CA THR A 37 -6.50 7.53 -2.26
C THR A 37 -7.12 6.25 -1.68
N LEU A 38 -7.53 5.29 -2.52
CA LEU A 38 -8.05 4.00 -2.08
C LEU A 38 -6.97 3.19 -1.34
N LEU A 39 -5.74 3.14 -1.87
CA LEU A 39 -4.62 2.46 -1.20
C LEU A 39 -4.29 3.12 0.14
N ALA A 40 -4.29 4.46 0.21
CA ALA A 40 -4.12 5.18 1.47
C ALA A 40 -5.22 4.86 2.49
N MET A 41 -6.49 4.80 2.06
CA MET A 41 -7.60 4.36 2.94
C MET A 41 -7.40 2.93 3.43
N PHE A 42 -6.96 2.02 2.56
CA PHE A 42 -6.68 0.64 2.96
C PHE A 42 -5.54 0.56 3.98
N GLN A 43 -4.47 1.35 3.81
CA GLN A 43 -3.41 1.47 4.81
C GLN A 43 -3.93 1.96 6.17
N GLN A 44 -4.90 2.89 6.19
CA GLN A 44 -5.54 3.32 7.44
C GLN A 44 -6.36 2.20 8.08
N ASP A 45 -7.11 1.42 7.28
CA ASP A 45 -7.84 0.25 7.77
C ASP A 45 -6.87 -0.80 8.37
N LEU A 46 -5.71 -1.04 7.74
CA LEU A 46 -4.67 -1.92 8.29
C LEU A 46 -4.17 -1.43 9.65
N LYS A 47 -3.86 -0.14 9.78
CA LYS A 47 -3.40 0.46 11.05
C LYS A 47 -4.48 0.37 12.13
N ALA A 48 -5.73 0.61 11.78
CA ALA A 48 -6.87 0.49 12.69
C ALA A 48 -7.07 -0.96 13.19
N GLN A 49 -6.64 -1.96 12.41
CA GLN A 49 -6.63 -3.37 12.80
C GLN A 49 -5.39 -3.79 13.62
N GLY A 50 -4.49 -2.85 13.94
CA GLY A 50 -3.31 -3.11 14.77
C GLY A 50 -2.02 -3.41 14.00
N VAL A 51 -2.04 -3.32 12.66
CA VAL A 51 -0.81 -3.41 11.86
C VAL A 51 0.06 -2.19 12.16
N GLN A 52 1.29 -2.44 12.59
CA GLN A 52 2.24 -1.37 12.93
C GLN A 52 2.66 -0.63 11.66
N ALA A 53 2.96 0.67 11.78
CA ALA A 53 3.29 1.50 10.63
C ALA A 53 4.57 1.01 9.93
N GLU A 54 5.50 0.45 10.68
CA GLU A 54 6.77 -0.10 10.21
C GLU A 54 6.57 -1.37 9.36
N ASN A 55 5.46 -2.09 9.56
CA ASN A 55 5.09 -3.26 8.76
C ASN A 55 4.29 -2.90 7.49
N ILE A 56 4.10 -1.61 7.19
CA ILE A 56 3.46 -1.11 5.97
C ILE A 56 4.51 -0.37 5.15
N ILE A 57 5.02 -1.04 4.12
CA ILE A 57 6.04 -0.52 3.21
C ILE A 57 5.31 0.05 1.99
N ALA A 58 5.29 1.38 1.85
CA ALA A 58 4.65 2.05 0.72
C ALA A 58 5.69 2.80 -0.13
N ILE A 59 5.69 2.54 -1.44
CA ILE A 59 6.62 3.16 -2.38
C ILE A 59 5.83 3.92 -3.44
N ASN A 60 6.00 5.24 -3.46
CA ASN A 60 5.42 6.07 -4.51
C ASN A 60 6.47 6.39 -5.57
N PHE A 61 6.51 5.64 -6.67
CA PHE A 61 7.45 5.88 -7.77
C PHE A 61 7.30 7.23 -8.49
N GLU A 62 6.28 8.05 -8.15
CA GLU A 62 6.21 9.44 -8.61
C GLU A 62 7.16 10.38 -7.82
N PHE A 63 7.71 9.95 -6.68
CA PHE A 63 8.66 10.73 -5.90
C PHE A 63 10.10 10.45 -6.31
N MET A 64 10.88 11.54 -6.49
CA MET A 64 12.28 11.48 -6.91
C MET A 64 13.17 10.67 -5.96
N GLU A 65 12.87 10.68 -4.66
CA GLU A 65 13.59 9.88 -3.66
C GLU A 65 13.53 8.35 -3.91
N PHE A 66 12.57 7.89 -4.71
CA PHE A 66 12.40 6.49 -5.09
C PHE A 66 12.77 6.19 -6.54
N GLU A 67 13.33 7.15 -7.28
CA GLU A 67 13.74 6.96 -8.68
C GLU A 67 14.73 5.80 -8.83
N GLU A 68 15.68 5.67 -7.91
CA GLU A 68 16.65 4.58 -7.91
C GLU A 68 16.03 3.19 -7.68
N LEU A 69 14.83 3.13 -7.09
CA LEU A 69 14.12 1.87 -6.84
C LEU A 69 13.41 1.33 -8.09
N THR A 70 13.59 1.96 -9.26
CA THR A 70 13.15 1.39 -10.55
C THR A 70 14.04 0.22 -10.99
N ASP A 71 15.26 0.12 -10.45
CA ASP A 71 16.09 -1.09 -10.57
C ASP A 71 15.54 -2.17 -9.63
N TYR A 72 15.25 -3.36 -10.18
CA TYR A 72 14.59 -4.43 -9.43
C TYR A 72 15.45 -4.98 -8.28
N ARG A 73 16.79 -4.94 -8.38
CA ARG A 73 17.69 -5.39 -7.31
C ARG A 73 17.68 -4.38 -6.17
N LYS A 74 17.77 -3.09 -6.50
CA LYS A 74 17.65 -2.02 -5.50
C LYS A 74 16.29 -2.05 -4.80
N LEU A 75 15.21 -2.25 -5.55
CA LEU A 75 13.87 -2.41 -4.99
C LEU A 75 13.78 -3.60 -4.03
N HIS A 76 14.28 -4.76 -4.46
CA HIS A 76 14.28 -5.97 -3.66
C HIS A 76 15.02 -5.77 -2.34
N ASP A 77 16.22 -5.20 -2.40
CA ASP A 77 17.05 -4.98 -1.21
C ASP A 77 16.43 -3.96 -0.26
N TYR A 78 15.85 -2.88 -0.80
CA TYR A 78 15.11 -1.88 -0.04
C TYR A 78 13.87 -2.46 0.68
N VAL A 79 13.12 -3.33 0.01
CA VAL A 79 11.96 -3.98 0.64
C VAL A 79 12.43 -4.93 1.74
N LEU A 80 13.42 -5.78 1.46
CA LEU A 80 13.95 -6.72 2.45
C LEU A 80 14.57 -6.03 3.67
N SER A 81 15.20 -4.87 3.51
CA SER A 81 15.75 -4.11 4.64
C SER A 81 14.67 -3.57 5.59
N LYS A 82 13.41 -3.53 5.17
CA LYS A 82 12.26 -3.06 5.96
C LYS A 82 11.36 -4.18 6.49
N VAL A 83 11.52 -5.39 5.97
CA VAL A 83 10.68 -6.53 6.34
C VAL A 83 11.05 -7.04 7.73
N ASP A 84 10.06 -7.08 8.62
CA ASP A 84 10.14 -7.84 9.87
C ASP A 84 9.71 -9.29 9.61
N LYS A 85 10.66 -10.22 9.61
CA LYS A 85 10.40 -11.65 9.34
C LYS A 85 9.50 -12.32 10.39
N SER A 86 9.32 -11.72 11.56
CA SER A 86 8.45 -12.25 12.62
C SER A 86 6.98 -11.83 12.49
N LYS A 87 6.69 -10.87 11.60
CA LYS A 87 5.36 -10.28 11.44
C LYS A 87 4.89 -10.30 9.98
N LYS A 88 3.58 -10.14 9.77
CA LYS A 88 3.03 -9.92 8.42
C LYS A 88 3.41 -8.51 7.98
N ASN A 89 3.98 -8.39 6.78
CA ASN A 89 4.32 -7.11 6.16
C ASN A 89 3.40 -6.88 4.95
N TYR A 90 3.04 -5.61 4.71
CA TYR A 90 2.24 -5.19 3.58
C TYR A 90 3.08 -4.27 2.70
N VAL A 91 3.25 -4.64 1.43
CA VAL A 91 3.99 -3.84 0.44
C VAL A 91 3.00 -3.21 -0.53
N PHE A 92 3.11 -1.90 -0.72
CA PHE A 92 2.25 -1.05 -1.54
C PHE A 92 3.04 -0.31 -2.61
#